data_AF-A0A1I6FP89-F1
#
_entry.id   AF-A0A1I6FP89-F1
#
_cell.length_a   1.000
_cell.length_b   1.000
_cell.length_c   1.000
_cell.angle_alpha   90.00
_cell.angle_beta   90.00
_cell.angle_gamma   90.00
#
_symmetry.space_group_name_H-M   'P 1'
#
loop_
_entity.id
_entity.type
_entity.pdbx_description
1 polymer ?
#
loop_
_entity_poly.entity_id
_entity_poly.type
_entity_poly.pdbx_seq_one_letter_code
_entity_poly.pdbx_strand_id
1 'polypeptide(L)'
;MLVVRSFLFSFSILWRLCLVAPFLVVIFAIIGFIAALFLSVIALISPLIGGLIVISAGFAISSIFPIMLGARLGFQAMRVDAFHGYGKMFLFAMIYGFVEALAAGIIGGVAAVCITFFVGGFDMTMQGSAGLTFIIVTYVLIAGLRSVMLVPIAGAALGRDANGQLHTPFYGVGARGMALWVITICAMLLGLLGMAVFAYLSLSANTALANNLASWDPSDMVPTTFSWEAVAFIVGIYVISLWVFSWQAAAGVLVYLDQRDAFNERNTPKHSEEDRAAARDLWRQRMPPGGH
;
A
#
# COMPACT_ATOMS: atom_id res chain seq x y z
N MET A 1 18.81 8.86 -2.56
CA MET A 1 18.02 9.44 -3.68
C MET A 1 16.60 8.90 -3.78
N LEU A 2 16.36 7.58 -3.62
CA LEU A 2 15.02 6.98 -3.75
C LEU A 2 13.97 7.61 -2.83
N VAL A 3 14.31 7.83 -1.54
CA VAL A 3 13.40 8.42 -0.53
C VAL A 3 12.85 9.78 -0.97
N VAL A 4 13.73 10.68 -1.43
CA VAL A 4 13.33 12.03 -1.86
C VAL A 4 12.50 11.98 -3.14
N ARG A 5 12.90 11.14 -4.11
CA ARG A 5 12.15 10.96 -5.36
C ARG A 5 10.76 10.39 -5.09
N SER A 6 10.63 9.38 -4.23
CA SER A 6 9.34 8.77 -3.88
C SER A 6 8.46 9.73 -3.09
N PHE A 7 9.03 10.53 -2.18
CA PHE A 7 8.31 11.54 -1.43
C PHE A 7 7.70 12.61 -2.36
N LEU A 8 8.49 13.19 -3.26
CA LEU A 8 7.97 14.19 -4.22
C LEU A 8 6.95 13.58 -5.18
N PHE A 9 7.21 12.37 -5.68
CA PHE A 9 6.31 11.67 -6.57
C PHE A 9 4.98 11.29 -5.91
N SER A 10 4.98 11.09 -4.58
CA SER A 10 3.77 10.77 -3.81
C SER A 10 2.69 11.85 -3.94
N PHE A 11 3.04 13.14 -4.07
CA PHE A 11 2.05 14.22 -4.21
C PHE A 11 1.33 14.17 -5.57
N SER A 12 2.02 13.79 -6.63
CA SER A 12 1.42 13.59 -7.95
C SER A 12 0.41 12.44 -7.94
N ILE A 13 0.67 11.40 -7.14
CA ILE A 13 -0.27 10.28 -6.94
C ILE A 13 -1.42 10.72 -6.02
N LEU A 14 -1.12 11.40 -4.92
CA LEU A 14 -2.08 11.86 -3.91
C LEU A 14 -3.20 12.68 -4.54
N TRP A 15 -2.87 13.68 -5.36
CA TRP A 15 -3.89 14.53 -5.98
C TRP A 15 -4.89 13.71 -6.83
N ARG A 16 -4.37 12.76 -7.63
CA ARG A 16 -5.21 11.86 -8.43
C ARG A 16 -6.02 10.93 -7.54
N LEU A 17 -5.43 10.44 -6.46
CA LEU A 17 -6.09 9.55 -5.52
C LEU A 17 -7.20 10.29 -4.75
N CYS A 18 -7.00 11.54 -4.35
CA CYS A 18 -8.01 12.39 -3.72
C CYS A 18 -9.25 12.60 -4.61
N LEU A 19 -9.06 12.71 -5.94
CA LEU A 19 -10.18 12.81 -6.88
C LEU A 19 -10.97 11.49 -7.01
N VAL A 20 -10.28 10.35 -6.93
CA VAL A 20 -10.89 9.02 -7.08
C VAL A 20 -11.45 8.49 -5.75
N ALA A 21 -10.93 8.98 -4.62
CA ALA A 21 -11.24 8.51 -3.28
C ALA A 21 -12.73 8.47 -2.92
N PRO A 22 -13.55 9.51 -3.20
CA PRO A 22 -14.98 9.48 -2.87
C PRO A 22 -15.69 8.31 -3.56
N PHE A 23 -15.34 8.04 -4.82
CA PHE A 23 -15.90 6.91 -5.57
C PHE A 23 -15.44 5.57 -5.00
N LEU A 24 -14.19 5.47 -4.53
CA LEU A 24 -13.70 4.26 -3.86
C LEU A 24 -14.44 4.00 -2.56
N VAL A 25 -14.72 5.03 -1.76
CA VAL A 25 -15.47 4.87 -0.51
C VAL A 25 -16.85 4.28 -0.81
N VAL A 26 -17.55 4.78 -1.84
CA VAL A 26 -18.85 4.23 -2.26
C VAL A 26 -18.71 2.79 -2.74
N ILE A 27 -17.74 2.49 -3.60
CA ILE A 27 -17.51 1.14 -4.13
C ILE A 27 -17.18 0.17 -2.99
N PHE A 28 -16.32 0.57 -2.05
CA PHE A 28 -15.96 -0.24 -0.89
C PHE A 28 -17.10 -0.40 0.10
N ALA A 29 -17.97 0.60 0.27
CA ALA A 29 -19.17 0.45 1.07
C ALA A 29 -20.11 -0.62 0.48
N ILE A 30 -20.30 -0.61 -0.85
CA ILE A 30 -21.12 -1.61 -1.55
C ILE A 30 -20.49 -3.00 -1.46
N ILE A 31 -19.20 -3.13 -1.79
CA ILE A 31 -18.47 -4.41 -1.73
C ILE A 31 -18.43 -4.91 -0.29
N GLY A 32 -18.18 -4.03 0.68
CA GLY A 32 -18.16 -4.35 2.11
C GLY A 32 -19.51 -4.84 2.61
N PHE A 33 -20.61 -4.21 2.18
CA PHE A 33 -21.96 -4.66 2.49
C PHE A 33 -22.24 -6.06 1.92
N ILE A 34 -21.93 -6.28 0.63
CA ILE A 34 -22.08 -7.60 0.00
C ILE A 34 -21.24 -8.64 0.72
N ALA A 35 -19.97 -8.33 1.00
CA ALA A 35 -19.06 -9.22 1.72
C ALA A 35 -19.59 -9.55 3.12
N ALA A 36 -20.11 -8.56 3.86
CA ALA A 36 -20.70 -8.78 5.18
C ALA A 36 -21.90 -9.74 5.12
N LEU A 37 -22.76 -9.63 4.11
CA LEU A 37 -23.87 -10.57 3.92
C LEU A 37 -23.35 -12.00 3.68
N PHE A 38 -22.41 -12.19 2.76
CA PHE A 38 -21.82 -13.52 2.51
C PHE A 38 -21.10 -14.08 3.74
N LEU A 39 -20.36 -13.23 4.45
CA LEU A 39 -19.62 -13.59 5.65
C LEU A 39 -20.55 -13.95 6.80
N SER A 40 -21.72 -13.31 6.91
CA SER A 40 -22.73 -13.67 7.91
C SER A 40 -23.22 -15.11 7.71
N VAL A 41 -23.42 -15.54 6.45
CA VAL A 41 -23.82 -16.91 6.12
C VAL A 41 -22.68 -17.90 6.42
N ILE A 42 -21.44 -17.57 6.05
CA ILE A 42 -20.28 -18.44 6.31
C ILE A 42 -20.02 -18.56 7.82
N ALA A 43 -20.16 -17.46 8.56
CA ALA A 43 -19.97 -17.44 10.01
C ALA A 43 -20.99 -18.32 10.75
N LEU A 44 -22.21 -18.49 10.22
CA LEU A 44 -23.18 -19.45 10.75
C LEU A 44 -22.73 -20.91 10.59
N ILE A 45 -22.00 -21.23 9.51
CA ILE A 45 -21.48 -22.58 9.25
C ILE A 45 -20.22 -22.84 10.06
N SER A 46 -19.28 -21.89 10.04
CA SER A 46 -18.02 -21.97 10.79
C SER A 46 -17.57 -20.57 11.19
N PRO A 47 -17.78 -20.18 12.46
CA PRO A 47 -17.41 -18.86 12.97
C PRO A 47 -15.91 -18.55 12.78
N LEU A 48 -15.07 -19.58 12.92
CA LEU A 48 -13.61 -19.45 12.82
C LEU A 48 -13.17 -19.15 11.37
N ILE A 49 -13.72 -19.87 10.39
CA ILE A 49 -13.43 -19.62 8.96
C ILE A 49 -14.00 -18.26 8.55
N GLY A 50 -15.23 -17.94 8.99
CA GLY A 50 -15.85 -16.64 8.75
C GLY A 50 -14.97 -15.49 9.25
N GLY A 51 -14.51 -15.56 10.50
CA GLY A 51 -13.62 -14.55 11.09
C GLY A 51 -12.32 -14.36 10.32
N LEU A 52 -11.68 -15.45 9.88
CA LEU A 52 -10.44 -15.37 9.12
C LEU A 52 -10.63 -14.70 7.75
N ILE A 53 -11.74 -14.98 7.07
CA ILE A 53 -12.07 -14.33 5.79
C ILE A 53 -12.39 -12.85 6.01
N VAL A 54 -13.15 -12.49 7.05
CA VAL A 54 -13.47 -11.09 7.40
C VAL A 54 -12.18 -10.29 7.60
N ILE A 55 -11.26 -10.79 8.43
CA ILE A 55 -9.98 -10.13 8.72
C ILE A 55 -9.18 -9.96 7.44
N SER A 56 -9.05 -11.03 6.65
CA SER A 56 -8.27 -11.01 5.40
C SER A 56 -8.85 -10.03 4.36
N ALA A 57 -10.17 -10.01 4.18
CA ALA A 57 -10.85 -9.08 3.29
C ALA A 57 -10.73 -7.64 3.79
N GLY A 58 -10.83 -7.42 5.10
CA GLY A 58 -10.62 -6.12 5.72
C GLY A 58 -9.23 -5.56 5.43
N PHE A 59 -8.18 -6.37 5.58
CA PHE A 59 -6.80 -5.99 5.23
C PHE A 59 -6.64 -5.72 3.73
N ALA A 60 -7.20 -6.58 2.88
CA ALA A 60 -7.14 -6.38 1.42
C ALA A 60 -7.72 -5.03 0.99
N ILE A 61 -8.90 -4.68 1.51
CA ILE A 61 -9.64 -3.46 1.15
C ILE A 61 -9.01 -2.22 1.77
N SER A 62 -8.63 -2.28 3.05
CA SER A 62 -8.14 -1.10 3.78
C SER A 62 -6.68 -0.77 3.55
N SER A 63 -5.83 -1.77 3.28
CA SER A 63 -4.37 -1.61 3.20
C SER A 63 -3.86 -1.76 1.77
N ILE A 64 -4.12 -2.90 1.13
CA ILE A 64 -3.47 -3.26 -0.13
C ILE A 64 -4.09 -2.55 -1.33
N PHE A 65 -5.41 -2.51 -1.41
CA PHE A 65 -6.09 -1.93 -2.58
C PHE A 65 -5.73 -0.45 -2.81
N PRO A 66 -5.72 0.44 -1.79
CA PRO A 66 -5.30 1.83 -1.96
C PRO A 66 -3.86 1.95 -2.50
N ILE A 67 -2.94 1.08 -2.04
CA ILE A 67 -1.56 1.05 -2.52
C ILE A 67 -1.51 0.61 -3.98
N MET A 68 -2.24 -0.45 -4.37
CA MET A 68 -2.33 -0.90 -5.77
C MET A 68 -2.90 0.17 -6.68
N LEU A 69 -3.97 0.83 -6.25
CA LEU A 69 -4.57 1.92 -7.01
C LEU A 69 -3.60 3.11 -7.14
N GLY A 70 -2.94 3.48 -6.05
CA GLY A 70 -1.88 4.48 -6.05
C GLY A 70 -0.76 4.12 -7.02
N ALA A 71 -0.37 2.84 -7.09
CA ALA A 71 0.66 2.37 -7.99
C ALA A 71 0.20 2.49 -9.46
N ARG A 72 -1.05 2.14 -9.76
CA ARG A 72 -1.65 2.32 -11.09
C ARG A 72 -1.68 3.80 -11.51
N LEU A 73 -2.09 4.69 -10.61
CA LEU A 73 -2.07 6.14 -10.86
C LEU A 73 -0.63 6.65 -11.03
N GLY A 74 0.33 6.07 -10.31
CA GLY A 74 1.75 6.34 -10.48
C GLY A 74 2.27 5.94 -11.86
N PHE A 75 1.94 4.74 -12.35
CA PHE A 75 2.28 4.32 -13.70
C PHE A 75 1.68 5.24 -14.75
N GLN A 76 0.42 5.64 -14.60
CA GLN A 76 -0.22 6.61 -15.50
C GLN A 76 0.49 7.98 -15.49
N ALA A 77 0.94 8.45 -14.32
CA ALA A 77 1.73 9.68 -14.23
C ALA A 77 3.07 9.57 -14.98
N MET A 78 3.64 8.37 -15.07
CA MET A 78 4.84 8.04 -15.85
C MET A 78 4.54 7.61 -17.29
N ARG A 79 3.30 7.77 -17.77
CA ARG A 79 2.84 7.35 -19.11
C ARG A 79 3.08 5.87 -19.41
N VAL A 80 2.93 5.02 -18.40
CA VAL A 80 2.97 3.57 -18.54
C VAL A 80 1.55 3.02 -18.39
N ASP A 81 1.04 2.40 -19.45
CA ASP A 81 -0.31 1.86 -19.49
C ASP A 81 -0.41 0.51 -18.80
N ALA A 82 -1.47 0.33 -18.01
CA ALA A 82 -1.77 -0.93 -17.34
C ALA A 82 -2.35 -1.95 -18.34
N PHE A 83 -1.88 -3.20 -18.24
CA PHE A 83 -2.32 -4.29 -19.11
C PHE A 83 -3.70 -4.83 -18.72
N HIS A 84 -4.06 -4.78 -17.43
CA HIS A 84 -5.31 -5.33 -16.90
C HIS A 84 -6.31 -4.25 -16.45
N GLY A 85 -7.61 -4.57 -16.53
CA GLY A 85 -8.68 -3.76 -15.95
C GLY A 85 -8.72 -3.80 -14.41
N TYR A 86 -9.57 -2.98 -13.80
CA TYR A 86 -9.70 -2.87 -12.34
C TYR A 86 -10.18 -4.15 -11.65
N GLY A 87 -10.96 -5.00 -12.33
CA GLY A 87 -11.46 -6.26 -11.74
C GLY A 87 -10.34 -7.25 -11.39
N LYS A 88 -9.38 -7.47 -12.31
CA LYS A 88 -8.21 -8.32 -12.02
C LYS A 88 -7.28 -7.70 -10.97
N MET A 89 -7.19 -6.37 -10.94
CA MET A 89 -6.45 -5.65 -9.91
C MET A 89 -7.03 -5.92 -8.51
N PHE A 90 -8.36 -5.89 -8.37
CA PHE A 90 -9.04 -6.21 -7.12
C PHE A 90 -8.76 -7.66 -6.67
N LEU A 91 -8.76 -8.62 -7.61
CA LEU A 91 -8.43 -10.01 -7.29
C LEU A 91 -7.01 -10.14 -6.72
N PHE A 92 -6.01 -9.47 -7.32
CA PHE A 92 -4.66 -9.48 -6.77
C PHE A 92 -4.59 -8.80 -5.40
N ALA A 93 -5.34 -7.71 -5.19
CA ALA A 93 -5.41 -7.05 -3.88
C ALA A 93 -5.92 -8.01 -2.79
N MET A 94 -6.91 -8.85 -3.11
CA MET A 94 -7.41 -9.89 -2.20
C MET A 94 -6.34 -10.93 -1.85
N ILE A 95 -5.57 -11.39 -2.83
CA ILE A 95 -4.49 -12.38 -2.60
C ILE A 95 -3.41 -11.78 -1.69
N TYR A 96 -2.92 -10.59 -2.02
CA TYR A 96 -1.89 -9.92 -1.22
C TYR A 96 -2.41 -9.52 0.17
N GLY A 97 -3.67 -9.12 0.29
CA GLY A 97 -4.28 -8.80 1.58
C GLY A 97 -4.45 -10.03 2.48
N PHE A 98 -4.78 -11.19 1.90
CA PHE A 98 -4.80 -12.45 2.63
C PHE A 98 -3.40 -12.84 3.13
N VAL A 99 -2.38 -12.74 2.26
CA VAL A 99 -0.98 -13.02 2.64
C VAL A 99 -0.53 -12.06 3.74
N GLU A 100 -0.85 -10.76 3.62
CA GLU A 100 -0.51 -9.76 4.64
C GLU A 100 -1.21 -10.03 5.96
N ALA A 101 -2.51 -10.35 5.96
CA ALA A 101 -3.28 -10.65 7.16
C ALA A 101 -2.74 -11.90 7.89
N LEU A 102 -2.45 -12.97 7.13
CA LEU A 102 -1.90 -14.20 7.69
C LEU A 102 -0.51 -13.95 8.30
N ALA A 103 0.36 -13.26 7.58
CA ALA A 103 1.69 -12.94 8.07
C ALA A 103 1.65 -12.01 9.29
N ALA A 104 0.79 -10.98 9.30
CA ALA A 104 0.58 -10.11 10.45
C ALA A 104 0.04 -10.90 11.66
N GLY A 105 -0.86 -11.85 11.43
CA GLY A 105 -1.36 -12.75 12.47
C GLY A 105 -0.26 -13.64 13.08
N ILE A 106 0.60 -14.24 12.24
CA ILE A 106 1.75 -15.02 12.71
C ILE A 106 2.73 -14.14 13.48
N ILE A 107 3.07 -12.95 12.95
CA ILE A 107 3.96 -12.00 13.60
C ILE A 107 3.41 -11.60 14.98
N GLY A 108 2.14 -11.21 15.05
CA GLY A 108 1.49 -10.83 16.30
C GLY A 108 1.42 -11.98 17.30
N GLY A 109 1.11 -13.19 16.83
CA GLY A 109 1.06 -14.39 17.67
C GLY A 109 2.42 -14.76 18.25
N VAL A 110 3.48 -14.78 17.42
CA VAL A 110 4.85 -15.05 17.87
C VAL A 110 5.31 -13.97 18.84
N ALA A 111 5.08 -12.69 18.52
CA ALA A 111 5.46 -11.59 19.40
C ALA A 111 4.72 -11.66 20.76
N ALA A 112 3.44 -12.06 20.78
CA ALA A 112 2.68 -12.23 22.02
C ALA A 112 3.24 -13.40 22.85
N VAL A 113 3.55 -14.54 22.22
CA VAL A 113 4.20 -15.68 22.87
C VAL A 113 5.55 -15.28 23.46
N CYS A 114 6.43 -14.64 22.69
CA CYS A 114 7.72 -14.19 23.20
C CYS A 114 7.57 -13.29 24.43
N ILE A 115 6.64 -12.34 24.42
CA ILE A 115 6.41 -11.46 25.58
C ILE A 115 5.90 -12.24 26.78
N THR A 116 4.97 -13.16 26.57
CA THR A 116 4.42 -13.99 27.65
C THR A 116 5.52 -14.81 28.33
N PHE A 117 6.41 -15.43 27.54
CA PHE A 117 7.48 -16.29 28.04
C PHE A 117 8.66 -15.52 28.64
N PHE A 118 9.05 -14.37 28.08
CA PHE A 118 10.23 -13.62 28.52
C PHE A 118 9.94 -12.52 29.54
N VAL A 119 8.70 -12.02 29.62
CA VAL A 119 8.32 -10.89 30.49
C VAL A 119 7.42 -11.34 31.65
N GLY A 120 6.98 -12.61 31.68
CA GLY A 120 6.31 -13.21 32.84
C GLY A 120 4.79 -13.07 32.86
N GLY A 121 4.15 -12.89 31.70
CA GLY A 121 2.68 -12.88 31.54
C GLY A 121 2.20 -11.92 30.46
N PHE A 122 1.09 -12.27 29.81
CA PHE A 122 0.39 -11.42 28.85
C PHE A 122 -0.87 -10.86 29.51
N ASP A 123 -0.78 -9.65 30.04
CA ASP A 123 -1.95 -8.91 30.50
C ASP A 123 -2.43 -7.98 29.39
N MET A 124 -3.67 -8.13 28.93
CA MET A 124 -4.25 -7.29 27.87
C MET A 124 -4.38 -5.82 28.27
N THR A 125 -4.19 -5.47 29.55
CA THR A 125 -4.19 -4.09 30.01
C THR A 125 -2.90 -3.33 29.70
N MET A 126 -1.82 -4.00 29.29
CA MET A 126 -0.45 -3.50 29.01
C MET A 126 -0.22 -1.99 29.20
N GLN A 127 -0.32 -1.52 30.45
CA GLN A 127 0.18 -0.21 30.86
C GLN A 127 1.66 -0.37 31.20
N GLY A 128 2.56 -0.23 30.21
CA GLY A 128 4.00 -0.33 30.45
C GLY A 128 4.88 -0.52 29.20
N SER A 129 6.19 -0.66 29.42
CA SER A 129 7.22 -0.78 28.37
C SER A 129 7.08 -2.03 27.49
N ALA A 130 6.50 -3.11 28.03
CA ALA A 130 6.29 -4.35 27.29
C ALA A 130 5.24 -4.22 26.16
N GLY A 131 4.13 -3.51 26.41
CA GLY A 131 3.11 -3.25 25.38
C GLY A 131 3.63 -2.34 24.27
N LEU A 132 4.39 -1.31 24.64
CA LEU A 132 5.03 -0.43 23.67
C LEU A 132 6.08 -1.20 22.83
N THR A 133 6.85 -2.10 23.44
CA THR A 133 7.79 -2.97 22.73
C THR A 133 7.06 -3.91 21.76
N PHE A 134 5.96 -4.53 22.18
CA PHE A 134 5.12 -5.36 21.31
C PHE A 134 4.65 -4.61 20.07
N ILE A 135 4.09 -3.41 20.30
CA ILE A 135 3.56 -2.56 19.24
C ILE A 135 4.67 -2.18 18.27
N ILE A 136 5.82 -1.73 18.78
CA ILE A 136 6.97 -1.34 17.95
C ILE A 136 7.50 -2.52 17.14
N VAL A 137 7.73 -3.67 17.77
CA VAL A 137 8.27 -4.86 17.08
C VAL A 137 7.29 -5.32 16.00
N THR A 138 6.01 -5.46 16.34
CA THR A 138 4.96 -5.86 15.40
C THR A 138 4.88 -4.88 14.23
N TYR A 139 4.93 -3.59 14.52
CA TYR A 139 4.90 -2.53 13.51
C TYR A 139 6.10 -2.59 12.57
N VAL A 140 7.31 -2.74 13.10
CA VAL A 140 8.56 -2.83 12.33
C VAL A 140 8.56 -4.06 11.43
N LEU A 141 8.06 -5.19 11.93
CA LEU A 141 7.94 -6.44 11.17
C LEU A 141 6.87 -6.34 10.06
N ILE A 142 5.70 -5.74 10.34
CA ILE A 142 4.67 -5.49 9.33
C ILE A 142 5.19 -4.53 8.26
N ALA A 143 5.92 -3.48 8.63
CA ALA A 143 6.55 -2.58 7.68
C ALA A 143 7.59 -3.31 6.81
N GLY A 144 8.32 -4.26 7.39
CA GLY A 144 9.25 -5.16 6.69
C GLY A 144 8.53 -5.99 5.65
N LEU A 145 7.52 -6.74 6.07
CA LEU A 145 6.67 -7.54 5.20
C LEU A 145 6.11 -6.70 4.04
N ARG A 146 5.53 -5.53 4.36
CA ARG A 146 4.94 -4.65 3.36
C ARG A 146 5.96 -4.16 2.36
N SER A 147 7.14 -3.73 2.81
CA SER A 147 8.22 -3.26 1.93
C SER A 147 8.66 -4.30 0.89
N VAL A 148 8.68 -5.57 1.29
CA VAL A 148 9.03 -6.70 0.42
C VAL A 148 7.97 -6.96 -0.65
N MET A 149 6.70 -6.63 -0.35
CA MET A 149 5.56 -6.81 -1.26
C MET A 149 5.31 -5.60 -2.18
N LEU A 150 5.86 -4.41 -1.91
CA LEU A 150 5.57 -3.20 -2.69
C LEU A 150 5.87 -3.34 -4.20
N VAL A 151 6.95 -4.03 -4.56
CA VAL A 151 7.33 -4.24 -5.97
C VAL A 151 6.40 -5.26 -6.65
N PRO A 152 6.14 -6.45 -6.07
CA PRO A 152 5.10 -7.35 -6.58
C PRO A 152 3.72 -6.68 -6.71
N ILE A 153 3.32 -5.88 -5.72
CA ILE A 153 2.05 -5.11 -5.73
C ILE A 153 2.03 -4.12 -6.90
N ALA A 154 3.14 -3.42 -7.16
CA ALA A 154 3.26 -2.54 -8.32
C ALA A 154 3.16 -3.33 -9.64
N GLY A 155 3.86 -4.46 -9.75
CA GLY A 155 3.75 -5.35 -10.91
C GLY A 155 2.34 -5.88 -11.13
N ALA A 156 1.63 -6.24 -10.06
CA ALA A 156 0.24 -6.68 -10.09
C ALA A 156 -0.71 -5.56 -10.53
N ALA A 157 -0.48 -4.33 -10.07
CA ALA A 157 -1.24 -3.15 -10.48
C ALA A 157 -1.07 -2.84 -11.98
N LEU A 158 0.13 -3.06 -12.52
CA LEU A 158 0.40 -2.94 -13.96
C LEU A 158 -0.11 -4.15 -14.76
N GLY A 159 -0.13 -5.33 -14.14
CA GLY A 159 -0.48 -6.60 -14.77
C GLY A 159 0.69 -7.30 -15.46
N ARG A 160 1.92 -6.82 -15.28
CA ARG A 160 3.15 -7.38 -15.84
C ARG A 160 4.29 -7.30 -14.85
N ASP A 161 5.20 -8.26 -14.91
CA ASP A 161 6.46 -8.17 -14.16
C ASP A 161 7.45 -7.22 -14.85
N ALA A 162 8.60 -6.95 -14.21
CA ALA A 162 9.61 -6.06 -14.77
C ALA A 162 10.28 -6.62 -16.05
N ASN A 163 10.11 -7.91 -16.33
CA ASN A 163 10.62 -8.57 -17.53
C ASN A 163 9.65 -8.47 -18.71
N GLY A 164 8.47 -7.86 -18.50
CA GLY A 164 7.42 -7.76 -19.50
C GLY A 164 6.55 -9.01 -19.64
N GLN A 165 6.77 -10.04 -18.81
CA GLN A 165 5.90 -11.21 -18.75
C GLN A 165 4.59 -10.89 -18.01
N LEU A 166 3.60 -11.76 -18.15
CA LEU A 166 2.39 -11.70 -17.33
C LEU A 166 2.76 -11.74 -15.85
N HIS A 167 2.04 -10.97 -15.03
CA HIS A 167 2.34 -10.85 -13.60
C HIS A 167 2.52 -12.22 -12.93
N THR A 168 3.74 -12.44 -12.43
CA THR A 168 4.11 -13.58 -11.60
C THR A 168 4.06 -13.15 -10.13
N PRO A 169 3.29 -13.86 -9.27
CA PRO A 169 3.26 -13.57 -7.85
C PRO A 169 4.68 -13.59 -7.28
N PHE A 170 4.99 -12.61 -6.41
CA PHE A 170 6.27 -12.49 -5.72
C PHE A 170 7.50 -12.19 -6.59
N TYR A 171 7.33 -11.88 -7.88
CA TYR A 171 8.46 -11.40 -8.68
C TYR A 171 8.98 -10.06 -8.15
N GLY A 172 10.30 -9.96 -7.98
CA GLY A 172 10.93 -8.75 -7.43
C GLY A 172 10.76 -8.58 -5.92
N VAL A 173 10.32 -9.62 -5.20
CA VAL A 173 10.35 -9.65 -3.72
C VAL A 173 11.74 -9.29 -3.21
N GLY A 174 11.79 -8.33 -2.28
CA GLY A 174 13.04 -7.89 -1.65
C GLY A 174 13.91 -6.98 -2.53
N ALA A 175 13.45 -6.60 -3.72
CA ALA A 175 14.16 -5.65 -4.58
C ALA A 175 14.36 -4.30 -3.88
N ARG A 176 15.63 -3.93 -3.65
CA ARG A 176 15.99 -2.76 -2.83
C ARG A 176 15.32 -2.78 -1.44
N GLY A 177 15.20 -3.97 -0.85
CA GLY A 177 14.43 -4.22 0.38
C GLY A 177 14.72 -3.23 1.51
N MET A 178 15.99 -2.94 1.81
CA MET A 178 16.34 -1.97 2.87
C MET A 178 15.84 -0.55 2.58
N ALA A 179 15.93 -0.08 1.33
CA ALA A 179 15.48 1.25 0.97
C ALA A 179 13.95 1.35 1.02
N LEU A 180 13.24 0.32 0.52
CA LEU A 180 11.79 0.26 0.61
C LEU A 180 11.33 0.14 2.06
N TRP A 181 12.02 -0.64 2.89
CA TRP A 181 11.68 -0.81 4.30
C TRP A 181 11.78 0.50 5.08
N VAL A 182 12.88 1.24 4.91
CA VAL A 182 13.04 2.57 5.50
C VAL A 182 11.94 3.51 5.02
N ILE A 183 11.61 3.52 3.73
CA ILE A 183 10.51 4.36 3.21
C ILE A 183 9.18 3.96 3.83
N THR A 184 8.87 2.66 3.93
CA THR A 184 7.62 2.18 4.52
C THR A 184 7.52 2.57 5.99
N ILE A 185 8.59 2.38 6.78
CA ILE A 185 8.65 2.82 8.18
C ILE A 185 8.42 4.33 8.27
N CYS A 186 9.15 5.14 7.49
CA CYS A 186 9.01 6.59 7.49
C CYS A 186 7.59 7.02 7.11
N ALA A 187 7.00 6.42 6.07
CA ALA A 187 5.65 6.73 5.61
C ALA A 187 4.62 6.40 6.70
N MET A 188 4.70 5.22 7.31
CA MET A 188 3.78 4.82 8.36
C MET A 188 3.96 5.68 9.63
N LEU A 189 5.20 6.05 10.00
CA LEU A 189 5.49 6.85 11.20
C LEU A 189 5.02 8.29 11.02
N LEU A 190 5.29 8.89 9.85
CA LEU A 190 4.83 10.24 9.53
C LEU A 190 3.31 10.29 9.36
N GLY A 191 2.69 9.20 8.89
CA GLY A 191 1.24 9.03 8.92
C GLY A 191 0.68 9.09 10.33
N LEU A 192 1.24 8.27 11.24
CA LEU A 192 0.84 8.23 12.65
C LEU A 192 1.02 9.60 13.32
N LEU A 193 2.20 10.21 13.14
CA LEU A 193 2.51 11.53 13.71
C LEU A 193 1.61 12.61 13.12
N GLY A 194 1.35 12.59 11.81
CA GLY A 194 0.43 13.51 11.16
C GLY A 194 -0.99 13.40 11.73
N MET A 195 -1.50 12.19 11.90
CA MET A 195 -2.81 11.95 12.52
C MET A 195 -2.83 12.42 13.98
N ALA A 196 -1.78 12.15 14.76
CA ALA A 196 -1.68 12.57 16.15
C ALA A 196 -1.63 14.10 16.31
N VAL A 197 -0.82 14.79 15.48
CA VAL A 197 -0.75 16.25 15.44
C VAL A 197 -2.10 16.83 15.04
N PHE A 198 -2.74 16.26 14.02
CA PHE A 198 -4.03 16.76 13.56
C PHE A 198 -5.15 16.55 14.60
N ALA A 199 -5.14 15.42 15.32
CA ALA A 199 -6.02 15.18 16.45
C ALA A 199 -5.77 16.18 17.57
N TYR A 200 -4.52 16.41 17.95
CA TYR A 200 -4.16 17.41 18.97
C TYR A 200 -4.63 18.82 18.60
N LEU A 201 -4.39 19.24 17.36
CA LEU A 201 -4.84 20.55 16.86
C LEU A 201 -6.38 20.65 16.86
N SER A 202 -7.08 19.59 16.44
CA SER A 202 -8.54 19.57 16.41
C SER A 202 -9.16 19.64 17.82
N LEU A 203 -8.54 18.97 18.80
CA LEU A 203 -8.98 18.99 20.20
C LEU A 203 -8.67 20.31 20.90
N SER A 204 -7.48 20.86 20.67
CA SER A 204 -7.09 22.15 21.27
C SER A 204 -7.89 23.32 20.72
N ALA A 205 -8.31 23.25 19.45
CA ALA A 205 -9.16 24.28 18.83
C ALA A 205 -10.65 24.17 19.20
N ASN A 206 -11.11 23.02 19.73
CA ASN A 206 -12.52 22.77 19.96
C ASN A 206 -12.78 22.10 21.32
N THR A 207 -13.07 22.92 22.32
CA THR A 207 -13.41 22.45 23.68
C THR A 207 -14.67 21.59 23.71
N ALA A 208 -15.62 21.77 22.79
CA ALA A 208 -16.81 20.93 22.70
C ALA A 208 -16.47 19.53 22.19
N LEU A 209 -15.60 19.41 21.18
CA LEU A 209 -15.10 18.11 20.70
C LEU A 209 -14.27 17.41 21.77
N ALA A 210 -13.40 18.14 22.47
CA ALA A 210 -12.60 17.62 23.58
C ALA A 210 -13.49 17.12 24.74
N ASN A 211 -14.52 17.91 25.11
CA ASN A 211 -15.46 17.52 26.16
C ASN A 211 -16.29 16.30 25.75
N ASN A 212 -16.78 16.23 24.51
CA ASN A 212 -17.51 15.07 23.99
C ASN A 212 -16.66 13.78 23.96
N LEU A 213 -15.37 13.89 23.63
CA LEU A 213 -14.44 12.76 23.67
C LEU A 213 -14.11 12.34 25.11
N ALA A 214 -13.97 13.30 26.02
CA ALA A 214 -13.71 13.04 27.44
C ALA A 214 -14.95 12.47 28.17
N SER A 215 -16.15 12.85 27.74
CA SER A 215 -17.42 12.38 28.28
C SER A 215 -18.01 11.21 27.48
N TRP A 216 -17.19 10.48 26.71
CA TRP A 216 -17.67 9.34 25.93
C TRP A 216 -18.08 8.20 26.87
N ASP A 217 -19.31 8.28 27.38
CA ASP A 217 -20.03 7.21 28.04
C ASP A 217 -20.94 6.53 27.00
N PRO A 218 -20.73 5.25 26.67
CA PRO A 218 -21.56 4.53 25.72
C PRO A 218 -23.05 4.52 26.07
N SER A 219 -23.40 4.73 27.36
CA SER A 219 -24.77 4.73 27.85
C SER A 219 -25.51 6.07 27.69
N ASP A 220 -24.78 7.16 27.41
CA ASP A 220 -25.31 8.53 27.40
C ASP A 220 -25.02 9.23 26.06
N MET A 221 -25.28 8.52 24.94
CA MET A 221 -25.11 9.07 23.59
C MET A 221 -26.12 10.20 23.33
N VAL A 222 -25.79 11.40 23.79
CA VAL A 222 -26.44 12.64 23.37
C VAL A 222 -26.23 12.77 21.86
N PRO A 223 -27.26 13.10 21.05
CA PRO A 223 -27.10 13.32 19.63
C PRO A 223 -26.04 14.40 19.39
N THR A 224 -24.87 13.98 18.94
CA THR A 224 -23.76 14.86 18.65
C THR A 224 -24.13 15.68 17.42
N THR A 225 -24.20 17.00 17.59
CA THR A 225 -24.37 17.91 16.46
C THR A 225 -23.10 17.83 15.62
N PHE A 226 -23.28 17.46 14.35
CA PHE A 226 -22.17 17.28 13.42
C PHE A 226 -21.54 18.64 13.12
N SER A 227 -20.39 18.92 13.73
CA SER A 227 -19.69 20.20 13.60
C SER A 227 -18.76 20.19 12.38
N TRP A 228 -18.52 21.36 11.77
CA TRP A 228 -17.60 21.47 10.62
C TRP A 228 -16.16 21.08 11.00
N GLU A 229 -15.77 21.24 12.27
CA GLU A 229 -14.48 20.82 12.79
C GLU A 229 -14.34 19.30 12.79
N ALA A 230 -15.39 18.56 13.14
CA ALA A 230 -15.39 17.10 13.04
C ALA A 230 -15.24 16.64 11.59
N VAL A 231 -15.85 17.34 10.63
CA VAL A 231 -15.67 17.10 9.19
C VAL A 231 -14.22 17.35 8.78
N ALA A 232 -13.67 18.51 9.14
CA ALA A 232 -12.29 18.86 8.84
C ALA A 232 -11.32 17.83 9.45
N PHE A 233 -11.59 17.37 10.67
CA PHE A 233 -10.83 16.33 11.36
C PHE A 233 -10.82 15.00 10.59
N ILE A 234 -12.00 14.51 10.19
CA ILE A 234 -12.12 13.27 9.42
C ILE A 234 -11.45 13.41 8.05
N VAL A 235 -11.67 14.53 7.36
CA VAL A 235 -11.06 14.80 6.05
C VAL A 235 -9.54 14.86 6.15
N GLY A 236 -8.98 15.50 7.17
CA GLY A 236 -7.52 15.58 7.32
C GLY A 236 -6.88 14.22 7.65
N ILE A 237 -7.48 13.40 8.53
CA ILE A 237 -7.03 12.02 8.75
C ILE A 237 -7.06 11.23 7.44
N TYR A 238 -8.14 11.39 6.68
CA TYR A 238 -8.32 10.70 5.43
C TYR A 238 -7.25 11.10 4.40
N VAL A 239 -6.98 12.39 4.24
CA VAL A 239 -5.93 12.91 3.33
C VAL A 239 -4.54 12.42 3.76
N ILE A 240 -4.22 12.44 5.05
CA ILE A 240 -2.93 11.93 5.57
C ILE A 240 -2.81 10.43 5.27
N SER A 241 -3.87 9.67 5.48
CA SER A 241 -3.89 8.22 5.18
C SER A 241 -3.67 7.95 3.69
N LEU A 242 -4.36 8.69 2.81
CA LEU A 242 -4.15 8.61 1.35
C LEU A 242 -2.73 8.99 0.95
N TRP A 243 -2.12 9.97 1.62
CA TRP A 243 -0.74 10.35 1.37
C TRP A 243 0.25 9.24 1.73
N VAL A 244 0.05 8.59 2.88
CA VAL A 244 0.86 7.44 3.32
C VAL A 244 0.81 6.29 2.31
N PHE A 245 -0.38 5.98 1.77
CA PHE A 245 -0.52 4.97 0.71
C PHE A 245 0.14 5.42 -0.59
N SER A 246 -0.01 6.70 -0.96
CA SER A 246 0.59 7.28 -2.16
C SER A 246 2.11 7.23 -2.12
N TRP A 247 2.73 7.45 -0.96
CA TRP A 247 4.18 7.39 -0.81
C TRP A 247 4.73 5.96 -0.92
N GLN A 248 4.06 4.99 -0.31
CA GLN A 248 4.43 3.57 -0.46
C GLN A 248 4.25 3.10 -1.90
N ALA A 249 3.15 3.48 -2.56
CA ALA A 249 2.93 3.20 -3.97
C ALA A 249 4.00 3.84 -4.87
N ALA A 250 4.34 5.12 -4.64
CA ALA A 250 5.39 5.84 -5.35
C ALA A 250 6.74 5.10 -5.26
N ALA A 251 7.09 4.61 -4.06
CA ALA A 251 8.31 3.85 -3.84
C ALA A 251 8.31 2.53 -4.61
N GLY A 252 7.21 1.76 -4.55
CA GLY A 252 7.06 0.52 -5.30
C GLY A 252 7.16 0.73 -6.82
N VAL A 253 6.49 1.74 -7.36
CA VAL A 253 6.52 2.10 -8.79
C VAL A 253 7.92 2.48 -9.24
N LEU A 254 8.63 3.34 -8.51
CA LEU A 254 9.97 3.76 -8.89
C LEU A 254 10.97 2.59 -8.89
N VAL A 255 10.92 1.72 -7.89
CA VAL A 255 11.78 0.53 -7.85
C VAL A 255 11.43 -0.44 -8.98
N TYR A 256 10.15 -0.64 -9.27
CA TYR A 256 9.69 -1.46 -10.39
C TYR A 256 10.20 -0.92 -11.73
N LEU A 257 10.11 0.39 -11.97
CA LEU A 257 10.58 1.02 -13.22
C LEU A 257 12.10 0.89 -13.36
N ASP A 258 12.85 1.15 -12.29
CA ASP A 258 14.31 0.98 -12.30
C ASP A 258 14.71 -0.49 -12.63
N GLN A 259 13.95 -1.48 -12.14
CA GLN A 259 14.18 -2.88 -12.48
C GLN A 259 13.87 -3.19 -13.94
N ARG A 260 12.75 -2.69 -14.44
CA ARG A 260 12.34 -2.86 -15.83
C ARG A 260 13.35 -2.26 -16.79
N ASP A 261 13.84 -1.06 -16.47
CA ASP A 261 14.82 -0.36 -17.29
C ASP A 261 16.17 -1.11 -17.26
N ALA A 262 16.60 -1.63 -16.10
CA ALA A 262 17.78 -2.48 -15.99
C ALA A 262 17.64 -3.85 -16.70
N PHE A 263 16.42 -4.38 -16.81
CA PHE A 263 16.14 -5.57 -17.61
C PHE A 263 16.21 -5.25 -19.11
N ASN A 264 15.58 -4.15 -19.54
CA ASN A 264 15.63 -3.69 -20.92
C ASN A 264 17.05 -3.38 -21.37
N GLU A 265 17.87 -2.75 -20.53
CA GLU A 265 19.28 -2.46 -20.85
C GLU A 265 20.11 -3.74 -21.04
N ARG A 266 19.83 -4.79 -20.26
CA ARG A 266 20.51 -6.09 -20.38
C ARG A 266 20.07 -6.88 -21.61
N ASN A 267 18.80 -6.78 -22.01
CA ASN A 267 18.25 -7.55 -23.13
C ASN A 267 18.23 -6.78 -24.46
N THR A 268 18.42 -5.47 -24.44
CA THR A 268 18.61 -4.71 -25.68
C THR A 268 19.92 -5.20 -26.28
N PRO A 269 19.90 -5.87 -27.44
CA PRO A 269 21.12 -6.36 -28.05
C PRO A 269 22.03 -5.14 -28.27
N LYS A 270 23.18 -5.14 -27.59
CA LYS A 270 24.22 -4.15 -27.85
C LYS A 270 24.80 -4.48 -29.21
N HIS A 271 24.19 -3.95 -30.26
CA HIS A 271 24.76 -4.02 -31.61
C HIS A 271 26.18 -3.48 -31.52
N SER A 272 27.15 -4.38 -31.70
CA SER A 272 28.56 -4.04 -31.69
C SER A 272 28.80 -2.99 -32.78
N GLU A 273 29.87 -2.20 -32.67
CA GLU A 273 30.22 -1.30 -33.77
C GLU A 273 30.44 -2.06 -35.08
N GLU A 274 30.88 -3.33 -34.99
CA GLU A 274 30.99 -4.26 -36.11
C GLU A 274 29.62 -4.60 -36.71
N ASP A 275 28.60 -4.91 -35.89
CA ASP A 275 27.23 -5.16 -36.39
C ASP A 275 26.65 -3.92 -37.07
N ARG A 276 26.94 -2.73 -36.52
CA ARG A 276 26.53 -1.45 -37.13
C ARG A 276 27.30 -1.17 -38.42
N ALA A 277 28.58 -1.51 -38.48
CA ALA A 277 29.39 -1.41 -39.70
C ALA A 277 28.88 -2.37 -40.78
N ALA A 278 28.67 -3.65 -40.44
CA ALA A 278 28.11 -4.65 -41.32
C ALA A 278 26.71 -4.25 -41.84
N ALA A 279 25.85 -3.71 -40.98
CA ALA A 279 24.53 -3.20 -41.40
C ALA A 279 24.64 -2.00 -42.35
N ARG A 280 25.59 -1.08 -42.11
CA ARG A 280 25.86 0.06 -43.03
C ARG A 280 26.39 -0.42 -44.38
N ASP A 281 27.27 -1.40 -44.39
CA ASP A 281 27.84 -1.94 -45.63
C ASP A 281 26.78 -2.74 -46.42
N LEU A 282 25.95 -3.54 -45.74
CA LEU A 282 24.78 -4.19 -46.37
C LEU A 282 23.81 -3.16 -46.95
N TRP A 283 23.59 -2.03 -46.27
CA TRP A 283 22.73 -0.96 -46.78
C TRP A 283 23.34 -0.28 -48.01
N ARG A 284 24.65 0.02 -47.99
CA ARG A 284 25.39 0.56 -49.15
C ARG A 284 25.32 -0.38 -50.36
N GLN A 285 25.45 -1.68 -50.15
CA GLN A 285 25.37 -2.68 -51.22
C GLN A 285 23.97 -2.80 -51.85
N ARG A 286 22.92 -2.47 -51.09
CA ARG A 286 21.52 -2.53 -51.58
C ARG A 286 21.05 -1.24 -52.24
N MET A 287 21.79 -0.14 -52.12
CA MET A 287 21.45 1.11 -52.79
C MET A 287 21.85 1.02 -54.27
N PRO A 288 20.92 1.29 -55.21
CA PRO A 288 21.25 1.29 -56.62
C PRO A 288 22.34 2.34 -56.90
N PRO A 289 23.36 2.00 -57.70
CA PRO A 289 24.41 2.94 -58.07
C PRO A 289 23.79 4.04 -58.95
N GLY A 290 23.49 5.21 -58.37
CA GLY A 290 22.95 6.35 -59.12
C GLY A 290 22.03 7.32 -58.37
N GLY A 291 21.73 7.12 -57.09
CA GLY A 291 20.92 8.08 -56.30
C GLY A 291 21.74 9.18 -55.63
N HIS A 292 22.39 10.04 -56.43
CA HIS A 292 22.96 11.31 -55.98
C HIS A 292 22.28 12.47 -56.68
#